data_AF-A0A661RDZ4-F1
#
_entry.id   AF-A0A661RDZ4-F1
#
_cell.length_a   1.000
_cell.length_b   1.000
_cell.length_c   1.000
_cell.angle_alpha   90.00
_cell.angle_beta   90.00
_cell.angle_gamma   90.00
#
_symmetry.space_group_name_H-M   'P 1'
#
loop_
_entity.id
_entity.type
_entity.pdbx_description
1 polymer ?
#
loop_
_entity_poly.entity_id
_entity_poly.type
_entity_poly.pdbx_seq_one_letter_code
_entity_poly.pdbx_strand_id
1 'polypeptide(L)' 'MLLTGEAVGSFAFTESETGTDPSRIQTTAVKDKNEWIINGHKLFITNSTRALCD' A
#
# COMPACT_ATOMS: atom_id res chain seq x y z
N MET A 1 -0.19 -16.13 -10.80
CA MET A 1 0.24 -15.83 -9.42
C MET A 1 -0.91 -15.54 -8.47
N LEU A 2 -1.58 -14.37 -8.49
CA LEU A 2 -2.70 -14.10 -7.56
C LEU A 2 -3.91 -15.03 -7.78
N LEU A 3 -4.36 -15.18 -9.04
CA LEU A 3 -5.50 -16.05 -9.40
C LEU A 3 -5.19 -17.55 -9.29
N THR A 4 -3.91 -17.91 -9.33
CA THR A 4 -3.44 -19.30 -9.17
C THR A 4 -3.19 -19.64 -7.70
N GLY A 5 -3.29 -18.66 -6.77
CA GLY A 5 -3.06 -18.84 -5.33
C GLY A 5 -1.60 -18.86 -4.91
N GLU A 6 -0.66 -18.63 -5.84
CA GLU A 6 0.79 -18.65 -5.58
C GLU A 6 1.29 -17.39 -4.86
N ALA A 7 0.48 -16.34 -4.77
CA ALA A 7 0.78 -15.15 -3.98
C ALA A 7 -0.47 -14.61 -3.28
N VAL A 8 -0.24 -13.93 -2.16
CA VAL A 8 -1.26 -13.17 -1.43
C VAL A 8 -1.04 -11.69 -1.71
N GLY A 9 -2.13 -10.97 -1.99
CA GLY A 9 -2.12 -9.51 -2.15
C GLY A 9 -2.76 -8.79 -0.96
N SER A 10 -2.43 -7.51 -0.85
CA SER A 10 -3.06 -6.55 0.06
C SER A 10 -3.42 -5.28 -0.69
N PHE A 11 -4.41 -4.54 -0.18
CA PHE A 11 -4.77 -3.22 -0.69
C PHE A 11 -4.51 -2.17 0.39
N ALA A 12 -3.42 -1.41 0.21
CA ALA A 12 -2.89 -0.49 1.22
C ALA A 12 -3.41 0.95 1.05
N PHE A 13 -4.64 1.20 1.46
CA PHE A 13 -5.33 2.48 1.23
C PHE A 13 -5.44 3.36 2.47
N THR A 14 -6.11 2.86 3.51
CA THR A 14 -6.46 3.62 4.72
C THR A 14 -5.23 4.13 5.49
N GLU A 15 -5.31 5.39 5.94
CA GLU A 15 -4.36 6.12 6.79
C GLU A 15 -5.06 6.63 8.05
N SER A 16 -4.30 7.00 9.11
CA SER A 16 -4.91 7.38 10.40
C SER A 16 -5.88 8.55 10.24
N GLU A 17 -5.57 9.45 9.31
CA GLU A 17 -6.33 10.66 9.02
C GLU A 17 -7.39 10.49 7.92
N THR A 18 -7.35 9.39 7.15
CA THR A 18 -8.31 9.16 6.08
C THR A 18 -8.60 7.68 5.78
N GLY A 19 -9.89 7.37 5.72
CA GLY A 19 -10.44 6.13 5.19
C GLY A 19 -11.23 6.41 3.92
N THR A 20 -12.47 6.86 4.05
CA THR A 20 -13.40 7.03 2.92
C THR A 20 -12.94 8.04 1.85
N ASP A 21 -12.15 9.05 2.22
CA ASP A 21 -11.78 10.15 1.32
C ASP A 21 -10.35 9.97 0.76
N PRO A 22 -10.19 9.41 -0.45
CA PRO A 22 -8.88 9.20 -1.07
C PRO A 22 -8.13 10.51 -1.34
N SER A 23 -8.84 11.64 -1.48
CA SER A 23 -8.21 12.92 -1.82
C SER A 23 -7.35 13.48 -0.67
N ARG A 24 -7.52 12.94 0.54
CA ARG A 24 -6.79 13.34 1.75
C ARG A 24 -5.61 12.42 2.11
N ILE A 25 -5.25 11.49 1.22
CA ILE A 25 -4.05 10.65 1.42
C ILE A 25 -2.82 11.53 1.58
N GLN A 26 -2.02 11.23 2.60
CA GLN A 26 -0.78 11.91 2.93
C GLN A 26 0.46 11.10 2.56
N THR A 27 0.35 9.79 2.32
CA THR A 27 1.47 9.00 1.78
C THR A 27 1.99 9.65 0.50
N THR A 28 3.28 9.93 0.46
CA THR A 28 3.94 10.56 -0.68
C THR A 28 4.70 9.53 -1.51
N ALA A 29 4.80 9.79 -2.80
CA ALA A 29 5.66 9.06 -3.73
C ALA A 29 6.48 10.07 -4.52
N VAL A 30 7.80 10.06 -4.33
CA VAL A 30 8.72 10.94 -5.04
C VAL A 30 9.57 10.09 -5.98
N LYS A 31 9.61 10.47 -7.26
CA LYS A 31 10.43 9.77 -8.25
C LYS A 31 11.90 10.15 -8.06
N ASP A 32 12.76 9.17 -7.81
CA ASP A 32 14.21 9.32 -7.80
C ASP A 32 14.81 8.43 -8.90
N LYS A 33 15.24 9.06 -10.01
CA LYS A 33 15.73 8.40 -11.22
C LYS A 33 14.74 7.34 -11.75
N ASN A 34 15.05 6.06 -11.54
CA ASN A 34 14.31 4.90 -12.03
C ASN A 34 13.41 4.28 -10.96
N GLU A 35 13.40 4.83 -9.74
CA GLU A 35 12.69 4.29 -8.58
C GLU A 35 11.74 5.32 -7.96
N TRP A 36 10.87 4.82 -7.08
CA TRP A 36 9.95 5.65 -6.30
C TRP A 36 10.28 5.53 -4.83
N ILE A 37 10.52 6.68 -4.18
CA ILE A 37 10.65 6.77 -2.73
C ILE A 37 9.25 7.01 -2.17
N ILE A 38 8.71 5.99 -1.48
CA ILE A 38 7.38 6.05 -0.86
C ILE A 38 7.52 6.28 0.64
N ASN A 39 6.85 7.30 1.18
CA ASN A 39 6.86 7.62 2.61
C ASN A 39 5.43 7.82 3.13
N GLY A 40 5.04 7.06 4.15
CA GLY A 40 3.74 7.16 4.81
C GLY A 40 3.45 5.99 5.72
N HIS A 41 2.28 6.03 6.38
CA HIS A 41 1.79 4.96 7.25
C HIS A 41 0.41 4.51 6.79
N LYS A 42 0.19 3.19 6.80
CA LYS A 42 -1.10 2.57 6.48
C LYS A 42 -1.59 1.75 7.68
N LEU A 43 -2.89 1.67 7.85
CA LEU A 43 -3.52 0.87 8.90
C LEU A 43 -4.77 0.15 8.39
N PHE A 44 -5.19 -0.88 9.13
CA PHE A 44 -6.32 -1.76 8.77
C PHE A 44 -6.14 -2.51 7.44
N ILE A 45 -4.88 -2.78 7.06
CA ILE A 45 -4.57 -3.46 5.81
C ILE A 45 -4.70 -4.98 6.01
N THR A 46 -5.77 -5.55 5.46
CA THR A 46 -5.98 -7.01 5.47
C THR A 46 -4.82 -7.71 4.76
N ASN A 47 -4.35 -8.82 5.36
CA ASN A 47 -3.23 -9.63 4.90
C ASN A 47 -1.85 -8.93 4.88
N SER A 48 -1.67 -7.77 5.52
CA SER A 48 -0.41 -7.00 5.44
C SER A 48 0.85 -7.79 5.80
N THR A 49 0.76 -8.76 6.72
CA THR A 49 1.89 -9.60 7.14
C THR A 49 2.12 -10.82 6.24
N ARG A 50 1.24 -11.05 5.26
CA ARG A 50 1.28 -12.22 4.35
C ARG A 50 1.43 -11.83 2.88
N ALA A 51 1.15 -10.57 2.54
CA ALA A 51 1.26 -10.09 1.18
C ALA A 51 2.71 -10.22 0.69
N LEU A 52 2.86 -10.64 -0.56
CA LEU A 52 4.18 -10.71 -1.19
C LEU A 52 4.67 -9.29 -1.47
N CYS A 53 5.84 -8.95 -0.94
CA CYS A 53 6.44 -7.61 -0.97
C CYS A 53 7.92 -7.72 -1.34
N ASP A 54 8.21 -8.39 -2.46
CA ASP A 54 9.56 -8.66 -2.96
C ASP A 54 9.76 -7.98 -4.32
#